data_AF-A0A6N2E5G4-F1
#
_entry.id   AF-A0A6N2E5G4-F1
#
_cell.length_a   1.000
_cell.length_b   1.000
_cell.length_c   1.000
_cell.angle_alpha   90.00
_cell.angle_beta   90.00
_cell.angle_gamma   90.00
#
_symmetry.space_group_name_H-M   'P 1'
#
loop_
_entity.id
_entity.type
_entity.pdbx_description
1 polymer ?
#
loop_
_entity_poly.entity_id
_entity_poly.type
_entity_poly.pdbx_seq_one_letter_code
_entity_poly.pdbx_strand_id
1 'polypeptide(L)'
;MAVAIVGAVALALAACATDRGDAAEMQSYDDGTYRGVFYDGGGMQVNIQFTLADDVIGSPRFRYLFHRDINYRAETDDAWIAGIKNQHDAILEYLDGRHVSAMYDLYDTGAMLGTEYDVDGATAASIRGNKIFSAMQDALNRGVYSPAGEVTRVLPTVQDGRYRGTFGDGGNMQVNVQFDVRDGVITGASYRYLWYSDTDYRAATDDPWVAGIKAQHDALLDYLVGNPVGAIFDLYTPGEVLGTEFDVDGATGATVRGNKIHSAFRDAINRGIYSSANGFERLLPVHADGRFRGEFGDGGYQQVGVQFTIKDGVFDGGNYRHLFYRGADYRGDTDDEWIEGIRNQYYALFDYLEGRPVSALYDLHNPGEALGTEYDVDGATSATLRANKAFSAIMDGLNRGTY
;
A
#
# COMPACT_ATOMS: atom_id res chain seq x y z
N MET A 1 -0.46 -60.08 -45.33
CA MET A 1 -0.47 -59.76 -43.89
C MET A 1 -0.14 -58.27 -43.77
N ALA A 2 -1.18 -57.43 -43.77
CA ALA A 2 -1.08 -55.99 -43.61
C ALA A 2 -2.36 -55.57 -42.89
N VAL A 3 -2.23 -55.17 -41.63
CA VAL A 3 -3.33 -54.79 -40.75
C VAL A 3 -3.48 -53.28 -40.83
N ALA A 4 -4.73 -52.85 -41.05
CA ALA A 4 -5.17 -51.47 -41.03
C ALA A 4 -5.16 -50.89 -39.62
N ILE A 5 -4.80 -49.61 -39.48
CA ILE A 5 -5.16 -48.81 -38.30
C ILE A 5 -5.81 -47.52 -38.79
N VAL A 6 -7.10 -47.42 -38.47
CA VAL A 6 -7.95 -46.24 -38.55
C VAL A 6 -7.55 -45.33 -37.38
N GLY A 7 -7.09 -44.12 -37.68
CA GLY A 7 -6.81 -43.09 -36.67
C GLY A 7 -8.10 -42.47 -36.16
N ALA A 8 -8.44 -42.73 -34.90
CA ALA A 8 -9.55 -42.11 -34.20
C ALA A 8 -9.20 -40.66 -33.81
N VAL A 9 -10.09 -39.72 -34.13
CA VAL A 9 -10.11 -38.37 -33.60
C VAL A 9 -10.65 -38.44 -32.17
N ALA A 10 -9.81 -38.13 -31.17
CA ALA A 10 -10.24 -37.96 -29.79
C ALA A 10 -10.21 -36.48 -29.43
N LEU A 11 -11.41 -35.92 -29.25
CA LEU A 11 -11.70 -34.61 -28.70
C LEU A 11 -11.34 -34.63 -27.21
N ALA A 12 -10.29 -33.93 -26.78
CA ALA A 12 -9.93 -33.82 -25.36
C ALA A 12 -10.67 -32.62 -24.75
N LEU A 13 -11.72 -32.91 -23.99
CA LEU A 13 -12.35 -32.02 -23.02
C LEU A 13 -11.36 -31.76 -21.87
N ALA A 14 -11.08 -30.49 -21.61
CA ALA A 14 -10.34 -30.04 -20.43
C ALA A 14 -11.19 -30.28 -19.17
N ALA A 15 -10.67 -31.11 -18.26
CA ALA A 15 -11.19 -31.27 -16.91
C ALA A 15 -10.02 -31.26 -15.92
N CYS A 16 -9.98 -30.19 -15.13
CA CYS A 16 -9.52 -30.08 -13.75
C CYS A 16 -8.54 -31.15 -13.21
N ALA A 17 -7.27 -30.77 -13.09
CA ALA A 17 -6.39 -31.26 -12.04
C ALA A 17 -5.39 -30.14 -11.72
N THR A 18 -5.51 -29.59 -10.52
CA THR A 18 -4.59 -28.64 -9.89
C THR A 18 -3.22 -29.29 -9.72
N ASP A 19 -2.35 -29.04 -10.70
CA ASP A 19 -0.92 -29.27 -10.55
C ASP A 19 -0.40 -28.22 -9.56
N ARG A 20 -0.27 -28.62 -8.28
CA ARG A 20 0.58 -27.90 -7.32
C ARG A 20 2.02 -28.13 -7.76
N GLY A 21 2.43 -27.34 -8.75
CA GLY A 21 3.78 -27.32 -9.28
C GLY A 21 4.78 -27.03 -8.16
N ASP A 22 5.89 -27.78 -8.24
CA ASP A 22 7.21 -27.58 -7.68
C ASP A 22 7.40 -26.46 -6.65
N ALA A 23 8.06 -26.82 -5.54
CA ALA A 23 8.56 -25.89 -4.53
C ALA A 23 9.42 -24.79 -5.18
N ALA A 24 8.76 -23.70 -5.58
CA ALA A 24 9.38 -22.40 -5.70
C ALA A 24 10.09 -22.16 -4.37
N GLU A 25 11.37 -21.74 -4.40
CA GLU A 25 12.01 -21.20 -3.20
C GLU A 25 11.04 -20.18 -2.62
N MET A 26 10.43 -20.53 -1.48
CA MET A 26 9.49 -19.67 -0.83
C MET A 26 10.30 -18.44 -0.43
N GLN A 27 9.90 -17.28 -0.92
CA GLN A 27 10.59 -16.04 -0.61
C GLN A 27 10.66 -15.92 0.91
N SER A 28 11.86 -16.04 1.46
CA SER A 28 12.09 -15.90 2.89
C SER A 28 12.13 -14.42 3.23
N TYR A 29 11.46 -14.06 4.31
CA TYR A 29 11.37 -12.71 4.83
C TYR A 29 12.39 -12.51 5.95
N ASP A 30 13.01 -11.32 6.00
CA ASP A 30 13.95 -10.98 7.07
C ASP A 30 13.25 -11.07 8.45
N ASP A 31 13.95 -11.62 9.45
CA ASP A 31 13.43 -11.69 10.81
C ASP A 31 13.22 -10.30 11.42
N GLY A 32 12.09 -10.12 12.11
CA GLY A 32 11.80 -8.89 12.83
C GLY A 32 10.32 -8.51 12.85
N THR A 33 10.05 -7.24 13.15
CA THR A 33 8.69 -6.71 13.20
C THR A 33 8.25 -6.20 11.84
N TYR A 34 7.03 -6.53 11.44
CA TYR A 34 6.36 -6.06 10.23
C TYR A 34 5.16 -5.19 10.59
N ARG A 35 4.88 -4.17 9.78
CA ARG A 35 3.71 -3.28 9.94
C ARG A 35 3.12 -2.90 8.60
N GLY A 36 1.81 -3.04 8.49
CA GLY A 36 1.09 -2.63 7.30
C GLY A 36 -0.30 -2.13 7.59
N VAL A 37 -0.91 -1.54 6.57
CA VAL A 37 -2.15 -0.78 6.67
C VAL A 37 -3.07 -1.06 5.50
N PHE A 38 -4.37 -1.02 5.76
CA PHE A 38 -5.41 -1.00 4.74
C PHE A 38 -6.28 0.24 4.93
N TYR A 39 -6.37 1.05 3.88
CA TYR A 39 -7.27 2.22 3.81
C TYR A 39 -8.43 1.93 2.87
N ASP A 40 -9.61 2.42 3.21
CA ASP A 40 -10.80 2.34 2.37
C ASP A 40 -11.80 3.42 2.79
N GLY A 41 -12.41 4.09 1.81
CA GLY A 41 -13.43 5.12 2.06
C GLY A 41 -12.92 6.40 2.73
N GLY A 42 -11.65 6.77 2.58
CA GLY A 42 -11.08 8.01 3.10
C GLY A 42 -10.29 7.85 4.41
N GLY A 43 -10.30 6.65 5.01
CA GLY A 43 -9.67 6.41 6.30
C GLY A 43 -8.98 5.06 6.39
N MET A 44 -8.07 4.95 7.35
CA MET A 44 -7.46 3.68 7.72
C MET A 44 -8.55 2.79 8.32
N GLN A 45 -8.57 1.50 7.97
CA GLN A 45 -9.50 0.55 8.56
C GLN A 45 -8.79 -0.59 9.30
N VAL A 46 -7.62 -0.99 8.82
CA VAL A 46 -6.76 -1.98 9.48
C VAL A 46 -5.35 -1.45 9.53
N ASN A 47 -4.71 -1.54 10.69
CA ASN A 47 -3.26 -1.45 10.85
C ASN A 47 -2.84 -2.64 11.70
N ILE A 48 -2.06 -3.54 11.10
CA ILE A 48 -1.61 -4.77 11.74
C ILE A 48 -0.11 -4.69 11.99
N GLN A 49 0.32 -5.32 13.07
CA GLN A 49 1.72 -5.60 13.37
C GLN A 49 1.86 -7.07 13.73
N PHE A 50 2.92 -7.69 13.24
CA PHE A 50 3.34 -9.03 13.63
C PHE A 50 4.87 -9.10 13.61
N THR A 51 5.43 -10.18 14.12
CA THR A 51 6.85 -10.52 13.95
C THR A 51 6.97 -11.71 13.01
N LEU A 52 8.09 -11.82 12.30
CA LEU A 52 8.52 -13.03 11.62
C LEU A 52 9.84 -13.50 12.24
N ALA A 53 9.93 -14.81 12.45
CA ALA A 53 11.16 -15.54 12.74
C ALA A 53 11.12 -16.82 11.91
N ASP A 54 12.06 -17.01 10.99
CA ASP A 54 12.04 -18.14 10.03
C ASP A 54 10.69 -18.27 9.31
N ASP A 55 10.16 -17.15 8.83
CA ASP A 55 8.85 -17.03 8.17
C ASP A 55 7.64 -17.46 9.02
N VAL A 56 7.81 -17.64 10.34
CA VAL A 56 6.71 -17.93 11.28
C VAL A 56 6.18 -16.63 11.88
N ILE A 57 4.87 -16.42 11.78
CA ILE A 57 4.16 -15.30 12.38
C ILE A 57 4.19 -15.43 13.90
N GLY A 58 4.66 -14.38 14.57
CA GLY A 58 4.63 -14.27 16.02
C GLY A 58 3.93 -13.00 16.49
N SER A 59 3.13 -13.10 17.55
CA SER A 59 2.50 -11.96 18.24
C SER A 59 1.72 -11.00 17.32
N PRO A 60 0.86 -11.50 16.39
CA PRO A 60 0.07 -10.65 15.53
C PRO A 60 -0.92 -9.83 16.37
N ARG A 61 -1.06 -8.54 16.05
CA ARG A 61 -1.98 -7.64 16.73
C ARG A 61 -2.46 -6.49 15.85
N PHE A 62 -3.68 -6.04 16.08
CA PHE A 62 -4.16 -4.79 15.52
C PHE A 62 -3.61 -3.60 16.32
N ARG A 63 -2.97 -2.68 15.60
CA ARG A 63 -2.60 -1.34 16.07
C ARG A 63 -3.72 -0.33 15.80
N TYR A 64 -4.56 -0.62 14.82
CA TYR A 64 -5.79 0.10 14.52
C TYR A 64 -6.77 -0.87 13.85
N LEU A 65 -8.03 -0.88 14.29
CA LEU A 65 -9.08 -1.67 13.67
C LEU A 65 -10.39 -0.90 13.79
N PHE A 66 -10.82 -0.34 12.67
CA PHE A 66 -11.88 0.66 12.67
C PHE A 66 -12.72 0.55 11.41
N HIS A 67 -14.02 0.71 11.55
CA HIS A 67 -14.91 0.77 10.40
C HIS A 67 -16.20 1.51 10.73
N ARG A 68 -16.64 2.40 9.84
CA ARG A 68 -17.88 3.19 10.01
C ARG A 68 -17.97 3.79 11.42
N ASP A 69 -16.90 4.47 11.83
CA ASP A 69 -16.83 5.15 13.11
C ASP A 69 -16.83 4.25 14.37
N ILE A 70 -16.68 2.94 14.19
CA ILE A 70 -16.59 1.95 15.27
C ILE A 70 -15.14 1.50 15.44
N ASN A 71 -14.61 1.65 16.65
CA ASN A 71 -13.33 1.09 17.07
C ASN A 71 -13.53 -0.33 17.62
N TYR A 72 -13.23 -1.35 16.82
CA TYR A 72 -13.35 -2.75 17.25
C TYR A 72 -12.24 -3.20 18.22
N ARG A 73 -11.33 -2.30 18.62
CA ARG A 73 -10.35 -2.56 19.69
C ARG A 73 -10.81 -2.06 21.05
N ALA A 74 -11.83 -1.21 21.10
CA ALA A 74 -12.33 -0.67 22.35
C ALA A 74 -13.20 -1.71 23.08
N GLU A 75 -13.19 -1.66 24.42
CA GLU A 75 -14.17 -2.38 25.23
C GLU A 75 -15.57 -1.87 24.92
N THR A 76 -16.54 -2.79 24.91
CA THR A 76 -17.93 -2.48 24.51
C THR A 76 -18.89 -3.43 25.22
N ASP A 77 -20.05 -2.89 25.62
CA ASP A 77 -21.18 -3.68 26.11
C ASP A 77 -22.13 -4.11 24.97
N ASP A 78 -21.93 -3.59 23.76
CA ASP A 78 -22.68 -3.99 22.57
C ASP A 78 -22.23 -5.39 22.12
N ALA A 79 -23.13 -6.36 22.27
CA ALA A 79 -22.88 -7.77 21.95
C ALA A 79 -22.51 -8.00 20.47
N TRP A 80 -23.05 -7.19 19.54
CA TRP A 80 -22.70 -7.30 18.13
C TRP A 80 -21.27 -6.82 17.89
N ILE A 81 -20.89 -5.65 18.45
CA ILE A 81 -19.52 -5.14 18.34
C ILE A 81 -18.52 -6.10 19.00
N ALA A 82 -18.86 -6.64 20.19
CA ALA A 82 -18.04 -7.65 20.87
C ALA A 82 -17.88 -8.93 20.02
N GLY A 83 -18.95 -9.38 19.37
CA GLY A 83 -18.92 -10.48 18.41
C GLY A 83 -17.96 -10.27 17.25
N ILE A 84 -18.05 -9.11 16.59
CA ILE A 84 -17.12 -8.74 15.52
C ILE A 84 -15.69 -8.64 16.04
N LYS A 85 -15.47 -8.11 17.25
CA LYS A 85 -14.15 -8.08 17.87
C LYS A 85 -13.59 -9.50 18.07
N ASN A 86 -14.38 -10.41 18.63
CA ASN A 86 -13.97 -11.81 18.86
C ASN A 86 -13.60 -12.51 17.55
N GLN A 87 -14.35 -12.27 16.48
CA GLN A 87 -14.01 -12.75 15.13
C GLN A 87 -12.62 -12.29 14.69
N HIS A 88 -12.27 -11.01 14.91
CA HIS A 88 -10.94 -10.49 14.56
C HIS A 88 -9.83 -11.04 15.47
N ASP A 89 -10.10 -11.21 16.76
CA ASP A 89 -9.14 -11.81 17.70
C ASP A 89 -8.85 -13.28 17.34
N ALA A 90 -9.88 -14.04 16.93
CA ALA A 90 -9.72 -15.42 16.46
C ALA A 90 -8.85 -15.54 15.21
N ILE A 91 -8.87 -14.52 14.32
CA ILE A 91 -7.93 -14.45 13.19
C ILE A 91 -6.49 -14.30 13.69
N LEU A 92 -6.25 -13.43 14.67
CA LEU A 92 -4.91 -13.25 15.22
C LEU A 92 -4.41 -14.53 15.88
N GLU A 93 -5.26 -15.21 16.66
CA GLU A 93 -4.94 -16.50 17.27
C GLU A 93 -4.66 -17.59 16.23
N TYR A 94 -5.46 -17.63 15.15
CA TYR A 94 -5.23 -18.57 14.06
C TYR A 94 -3.87 -18.37 13.42
N LEU A 95 -3.47 -17.12 13.16
CA LEU A 95 -2.22 -16.79 12.47
C LEU A 95 -0.97 -16.97 13.37
N ASP A 96 -1.10 -16.80 14.68
CA ASP A 96 0.04 -16.87 15.61
C ASP A 96 0.68 -18.27 15.62
N GLY A 97 2.00 -18.33 15.48
CA GLY A 97 2.76 -19.57 15.39
C GLY A 97 2.67 -20.31 14.05
N ARG A 98 1.96 -19.77 13.05
CA ARG A 98 1.90 -20.35 11.70
C ARG A 98 2.90 -19.71 10.76
N HIS A 99 3.27 -20.46 9.73
CA HIS A 99 4.04 -19.92 8.61
C HIS A 99 3.29 -18.76 7.93
N VAL A 100 3.99 -17.75 7.44
CA VAL A 100 3.44 -16.51 6.87
C VAL A 100 2.43 -16.74 5.75
N SER A 101 2.59 -17.84 5.01
CA SER A 101 1.64 -18.30 3.99
C SER A 101 0.22 -18.57 4.54
N ALA A 102 0.04 -18.75 5.84
CA ALA A 102 -1.29 -18.88 6.45
C ALA A 102 -2.16 -17.62 6.23
N MET A 103 -1.57 -16.47 5.89
CA MET A 103 -2.35 -15.29 5.50
C MET A 103 -3.27 -15.56 4.30
N TYR A 104 -2.92 -16.47 3.39
CA TYR A 104 -3.78 -16.81 2.24
C TYR A 104 -5.10 -17.47 2.66
N ASP A 105 -5.18 -18.04 3.86
CA ASP A 105 -6.44 -18.59 4.40
C ASP A 105 -7.48 -17.50 4.68
N LEU A 106 -7.06 -16.23 4.76
CA LEU A 106 -7.95 -15.07 4.94
C LEU A 106 -8.87 -14.80 3.75
N TYR A 107 -8.65 -15.45 2.60
CA TYR A 107 -9.60 -15.45 1.49
C TYR A 107 -10.85 -16.28 1.76
N ASP A 108 -10.80 -17.20 2.73
CA ASP A 108 -11.93 -18.04 3.15
C ASP A 108 -11.99 -18.15 4.69
N THR A 109 -12.28 -17.02 5.34
CA THR A 109 -12.39 -16.95 6.81
C THR A 109 -13.53 -17.81 7.36
N GLY A 110 -14.54 -18.12 6.54
CA GLY A 110 -15.63 -19.03 6.93
C GLY A 110 -15.15 -20.46 7.13
N ALA A 111 -14.35 -20.99 6.19
CA ALA A 111 -13.71 -22.29 6.35
C ALA A 111 -12.67 -22.28 7.49
N MET A 112 -11.99 -21.16 7.70
CA MET A 112 -10.95 -21.01 8.70
C MET A 112 -11.46 -21.07 10.14
N LEU A 113 -12.54 -20.34 10.45
CA LEU A 113 -13.04 -20.19 11.83
C LEU A 113 -14.30 -21.03 12.12
N GLY A 114 -14.97 -21.54 11.10
CA GLY A 114 -16.25 -22.22 11.25
C GLY A 114 -17.35 -21.28 11.76
N THR A 115 -18.40 -21.84 12.34
CA THR A 115 -19.60 -21.10 12.80
C THR A 115 -19.55 -20.71 14.28
N GLU A 116 -18.50 -21.10 15.02
CA GLU A 116 -18.37 -20.82 16.46
C GLU A 116 -18.33 -19.31 16.75
N TYR A 117 -17.81 -18.54 15.80
CA TYR A 117 -17.65 -17.08 15.91
C TYR A 117 -18.76 -16.30 15.22
N ASP A 118 -19.81 -16.97 14.71
CA ASP A 118 -20.93 -16.29 14.09
C ASP A 118 -21.73 -15.51 15.13
N VAL A 119 -22.11 -14.28 14.78
CA VAL A 119 -23.09 -13.49 15.54
C VAL A 119 -24.27 -13.12 14.66
N ASP A 120 -25.39 -12.77 15.27
CA ASP A 120 -26.61 -12.40 14.53
C ASP A 120 -26.31 -11.30 13.50
N GLY A 121 -26.49 -11.63 12.22
CA GLY A 121 -26.23 -10.72 11.09
C GLY A 121 -24.77 -10.59 10.65
N ALA A 122 -23.82 -11.31 11.25
CA ALA A 122 -22.43 -11.36 10.80
C ALA A 122 -21.77 -12.72 11.09
N THR A 123 -21.47 -13.45 10.03
CA THR A 123 -20.77 -14.74 10.11
C THR A 123 -19.26 -14.58 10.01
N ALA A 124 -18.49 -15.63 10.33
CA ALA A 124 -17.07 -15.70 10.08
C ALA A 124 -16.71 -15.48 8.60
N ALA A 125 -17.57 -15.87 7.66
CA ALA A 125 -17.43 -15.57 6.23
C ALA A 125 -17.69 -14.09 5.88
N SER A 126 -18.29 -13.33 6.81
CA SER A 126 -18.49 -11.88 6.70
C SER A 126 -17.29 -11.09 7.20
N ILE A 127 -16.34 -11.76 7.88
CA ILE A 127 -15.11 -11.12 8.31
C ILE A 127 -14.37 -10.68 7.07
N ARG A 128 -13.89 -9.45 7.11
CA ARG A 128 -13.21 -8.83 5.99
C ARG A 128 -11.77 -9.28 5.96
N GLY A 129 -11.57 -10.60 5.89
CA GLY A 129 -10.26 -11.26 5.84
C GLY A 129 -9.37 -10.62 4.79
N ASN A 130 -9.93 -10.28 3.64
CA ASN A 130 -9.22 -9.59 2.55
C ASN A 130 -8.62 -8.22 2.95
N LYS A 131 -9.22 -7.50 3.92
CA LYS A 131 -8.64 -6.26 4.47
C LYS A 131 -7.42 -6.55 5.35
N ILE A 132 -7.49 -7.62 6.14
CA ILE A 132 -6.39 -8.08 6.99
C ILE A 132 -5.26 -8.62 6.11
N PHE A 133 -5.59 -9.47 5.14
CA PHE A 133 -4.66 -9.96 4.11
C PHE A 133 -3.94 -8.81 3.43
N SER A 134 -4.69 -7.83 2.91
CA SER A 134 -4.12 -6.68 2.22
C SER A 134 -3.21 -5.85 3.13
N ALA A 135 -3.56 -5.67 4.41
CA ALA A 135 -2.70 -5.01 5.39
C ALA A 135 -1.43 -5.82 5.72
N MET A 136 -1.51 -7.15 5.76
CA MET A 136 -0.34 -8.02 5.93
C MET A 136 0.55 -7.99 4.68
N GLN A 137 -0.02 -8.04 3.48
CA GLN A 137 0.72 -7.96 2.24
C GLN A 137 1.41 -6.60 2.09
N ASP A 138 0.73 -5.51 2.46
CA ASP A 138 1.35 -4.19 2.56
C ASP A 138 2.55 -4.18 3.52
N ALA A 139 2.45 -4.88 4.67
CA ALA A 139 3.55 -5.03 5.60
C ALA A 139 4.76 -5.76 4.97
N LEU A 140 4.50 -6.90 4.31
CA LEU A 140 5.53 -7.72 3.66
C LEU A 140 6.20 -6.96 2.51
N ASN A 141 5.42 -6.27 1.67
CA ASN A 141 5.93 -5.47 0.55
C ASN A 141 6.85 -4.36 1.04
N ARG A 142 6.50 -3.69 2.14
CA ARG A 142 7.35 -2.65 2.76
C ARG A 142 8.65 -3.23 3.32
N GLY A 143 8.70 -4.53 3.59
CA GLY A 143 9.81 -5.19 4.25
C GLY A 143 9.79 -4.99 5.77
N VAL A 144 10.80 -5.54 6.44
CA VAL A 144 10.89 -5.49 7.90
C VAL A 144 10.87 -4.05 8.41
N TYR A 145 9.97 -3.76 9.34
CA TYR A 145 9.87 -2.45 9.99
C TYR A 145 10.93 -2.28 11.07
N SER A 146 11.19 -3.32 11.86
CA SER A 146 12.26 -3.32 12.88
C SER A 146 12.99 -4.65 12.84
N PRO A 147 14.23 -4.70 12.31
CA PRO A 147 14.98 -5.95 12.17
C PRO A 147 15.27 -6.61 13.52
N ALA A 148 15.27 -7.94 13.54
CA ALA A 148 15.83 -8.73 14.65
C ALA A 148 17.29 -9.15 14.40
N GLY A 149 17.80 -8.94 13.18
CA GLY A 149 19.15 -9.30 12.77
C GLY A 149 19.58 -8.55 11.52
N GLU A 150 20.47 -9.17 10.73
CA GLU A 150 20.87 -8.67 9.42
C GLU A 150 19.66 -8.65 8.47
N VAL A 151 19.64 -7.68 7.57
CA VAL A 151 18.55 -7.46 6.62
C VAL A 151 19.02 -7.61 5.19
N THR A 152 18.15 -8.16 4.36
CA THR A 152 18.36 -8.23 2.91
C THR A 152 18.24 -6.83 2.31
N ARG A 153 19.38 -6.25 1.90
CA ARG A 153 19.46 -4.89 1.32
C ARG A 153 19.20 -4.87 -0.20
N VAL A 154 18.19 -5.60 -0.67
CA VAL A 154 17.84 -5.67 -2.10
C VAL A 154 16.58 -4.85 -2.37
N LEU A 155 16.67 -3.97 -3.37
CA LEU A 155 15.55 -3.19 -3.88
C LEU A 155 15.22 -3.64 -5.30
N PRO A 156 13.95 -3.53 -5.74
CA PRO A 156 13.63 -3.62 -7.15
C PRO A 156 14.35 -2.50 -7.92
N THR A 157 14.48 -2.65 -9.24
CA THR A 157 15.07 -1.60 -10.09
C THR A 157 14.31 -0.28 -9.91
N VAL A 158 15.05 0.75 -9.49
CA VAL A 158 14.52 2.11 -9.29
C VAL A 158 14.90 2.95 -10.50
N GLN A 159 13.90 3.44 -11.20
CA GLN A 159 14.05 4.23 -12.41
C GLN A 159 14.20 5.73 -12.09
N ASP A 160 14.66 6.50 -13.06
CA ASP A 160 14.80 7.95 -12.92
C ASP A 160 13.45 8.66 -12.84
N GLY A 161 13.27 9.44 -11.78
CA GLY A 161 12.03 10.17 -11.58
C GLY A 161 11.75 10.50 -10.14
N ARG A 162 10.54 11.00 -9.93
CA ARG A 162 10.00 11.37 -8.62
C ARG A 162 9.21 10.22 -8.04
N TYR A 163 9.37 9.99 -6.74
CA TYR A 163 8.69 8.97 -5.96
C TYR A 163 7.94 9.61 -4.80
N ARG A 164 6.84 8.98 -4.37
CA ARG A 164 6.05 9.39 -3.21
C ARG A 164 5.52 8.18 -2.47
N GLY A 165 5.65 8.23 -1.14
CA GLY A 165 5.15 7.17 -0.28
C GLY A 165 4.81 7.69 1.10
N THR A 166 4.12 6.85 1.85
CA THR A 166 3.56 7.17 3.16
C THR A 166 3.87 6.07 4.15
N PHE A 167 3.89 6.43 5.43
CA PHE A 167 3.81 5.50 6.54
C PHE A 167 2.66 5.95 7.44
N GLY A 168 1.70 5.05 7.67
CA GLY A 168 0.59 5.24 8.58
C GLY A 168 0.69 4.32 9.79
N ASP A 169 0.29 4.81 10.95
CA ASP A 169 0.26 4.05 12.19
C ASP A 169 -0.80 4.60 13.13
N GLY A 170 -1.58 3.71 13.75
CA GLY A 170 -2.59 4.10 14.75
C GLY A 170 -3.69 5.01 14.19
N GLY A 171 -4.18 4.72 12.99
CA GLY A 171 -5.29 5.46 12.36
C GLY A 171 -4.86 6.69 11.58
N ASN A 172 -3.59 7.11 11.68
CA ASN A 172 -3.11 8.36 11.10
C ASN A 172 -1.94 8.11 10.15
N MET A 173 -1.87 8.88 9.08
CA MET A 173 -0.61 9.07 8.36
C MET A 173 0.36 9.78 9.31
N GLN A 174 1.62 9.34 9.37
CA GLN A 174 2.62 9.97 10.23
C GLN A 174 3.81 10.52 9.44
N VAL A 175 4.17 9.84 8.35
CA VAL A 175 5.24 10.28 7.45
C VAL A 175 4.71 10.20 6.01
N ASN A 176 4.98 11.24 5.24
CA ASN A 176 4.80 11.24 3.78
C ASN A 176 6.03 11.86 3.15
N VAL A 177 6.73 11.09 2.33
CA VAL A 177 7.98 11.50 1.69
C VAL A 177 7.76 11.76 0.21
N GLN A 178 8.61 12.62 -0.34
CA GLN A 178 8.85 12.72 -1.77
C GLN A 178 10.35 12.81 -2.00
N PHE A 179 10.84 12.06 -2.98
CA PHE A 179 12.23 12.12 -3.39
C PHE A 179 12.38 11.94 -4.89
N ASP A 180 13.52 12.38 -5.41
CA ASP A 180 13.90 12.30 -6.82
C ASP A 180 15.11 11.38 -6.97
N VAL A 181 15.07 10.46 -7.93
CA VAL A 181 16.17 9.54 -8.24
C VAL A 181 16.73 9.86 -9.62
N ARG A 182 18.06 9.86 -9.73
CA ARG A 182 18.80 9.90 -11.00
C ARG A 182 19.98 8.95 -10.94
N ASP A 183 20.12 8.07 -11.92
CA ASP A 183 21.22 7.10 -12.02
C ASP A 183 21.38 6.26 -10.74
N GLY A 184 20.26 5.88 -10.11
CA GLY A 184 20.23 5.11 -8.86
C GLY A 184 20.62 5.89 -7.60
N VAL A 185 20.77 7.22 -7.69
CA VAL A 185 21.13 8.13 -6.59
C VAL A 185 19.94 9.02 -6.23
N ILE A 186 19.70 9.22 -4.93
CA ILE A 186 18.70 10.18 -4.45
C ILE A 186 19.27 11.59 -4.64
N THR A 187 18.62 12.41 -5.47
CA THR A 187 19.09 13.78 -5.80
C THR A 187 18.32 14.89 -5.08
N GLY A 188 17.24 14.52 -4.38
CA GLY A 188 16.48 15.42 -3.52
C GLY A 188 15.45 14.63 -2.73
N ALA A 189 15.18 15.06 -1.49
CA ALA A 189 14.20 14.44 -0.61
C ALA A 189 13.50 15.50 0.25
N SER A 190 12.23 15.29 0.59
CA SER A 190 11.45 16.21 1.43
C SER A 190 10.27 15.51 2.10
N TYR A 191 9.84 16.05 3.25
CA TYR A 191 8.59 15.66 3.89
C TYR A 191 7.40 16.43 3.33
N ARG A 192 6.45 15.69 2.76
CA ARG A 192 5.12 16.20 2.36
C ARG A 192 4.13 16.23 3.51
N TYR A 193 4.38 15.42 4.53
CA TYR A 193 3.67 15.40 5.81
C TYR A 193 4.58 14.76 6.86
N LEU A 194 4.67 15.35 8.06
CA LEU A 194 5.42 14.78 9.17
C LEU A 194 4.69 15.14 10.47
N TRP A 195 3.86 14.22 10.95
CA TRP A 195 2.96 14.47 12.06
C TRP A 195 3.00 13.32 13.05
N TYR A 196 3.04 13.64 14.33
CA TYR A 196 2.86 12.64 15.38
C TYR A 196 2.38 13.25 16.68
N SER A 197 1.45 12.55 17.33
CA SER A 197 0.91 12.95 18.65
C SER A 197 0.49 14.42 18.65
N ASP A 198 -0.31 14.79 17.65
CA ASP A 198 -0.87 16.14 17.46
C ASP A 198 0.17 17.25 17.22
N THR A 199 1.39 16.88 16.83
CA THR A 199 2.47 17.81 16.49
C THR A 199 2.83 17.72 15.01
N ASP A 200 2.76 18.85 14.30
CA ASP A 200 3.36 19.01 12.96
C ASP A 200 4.84 19.35 13.09
N TYR A 201 5.72 18.40 12.80
CA TYR A 201 7.16 18.63 12.87
C TYR A 201 7.69 19.42 11.66
N ARG A 202 6.84 19.80 10.71
CA ARG A 202 7.23 20.72 9.63
C ARG A 202 6.90 22.17 9.93
N ALA A 203 6.02 22.42 10.89
CA ALA A 203 5.64 23.77 11.28
C ALA A 203 6.81 24.48 11.98
N ALA A 204 6.84 25.80 11.87
CA ALA A 204 7.74 26.61 12.70
C ALA A 204 7.34 26.45 14.16
N THR A 205 8.33 26.34 15.05
CA THR A 205 8.13 26.14 16.48
C THR A 205 9.22 26.85 17.26
N ASP A 206 8.84 27.39 18.41
CA ASP A 206 9.78 27.92 19.42
C ASP A 206 10.10 26.89 20.50
N ASP A 207 9.44 25.72 20.48
CA ASP A 207 9.74 24.62 21.40
C ASP A 207 11.07 23.95 20.99
N PRO A 208 12.12 24.05 21.82
CA PRO A 208 13.45 23.49 21.50
C PRO A 208 13.42 21.97 21.29
N TRP A 209 12.52 21.26 21.99
CA TRP A 209 12.39 19.82 21.83
C TRP A 209 11.81 19.48 20.45
N VAL A 210 10.73 20.15 20.03
CA VAL A 210 10.14 19.93 18.70
C VAL A 210 11.11 20.35 17.59
N ALA A 211 11.82 21.47 17.77
CA ALA A 211 12.85 21.92 16.83
C ALA A 211 13.99 20.91 16.70
N GLY A 212 14.43 20.33 17.82
CA GLY A 212 15.45 19.27 17.86
C GLY A 212 15.03 18.01 17.11
N ILE A 213 13.83 17.50 17.38
CA ILE A 213 13.28 16.34 16.67
C ILE A 213 13.13 16.63 15.18
N LYS A 214 12.70 17.85 14.80
CA LYS A 214 12.66 18.27 13.39
C LYS A 214 14.05 18.23 12.77
N ALA A 215 15.06 18.80 13.42
CA ALA A 215 16.43 18.82 12.90
C ALA A 215 16.98 17.40 12.68
N GLN A 216 16.69 16.48 13.59
CA GLN A 216 17.03 15.07 13.41
C GLN A 216 16.37 14.43 12.17
N HIS A 217 15.10 14.74 11.90
CA HIS A 217 14.41 14.24 10.69
C HIS A 217 14.98 14.85 9.41
N ASP A 218 15.23 16.16 9.41
CA ASP A 218 15.84 16.85 8.26
C ASP A 218 17.23 16.28 7.96
N ALA A 219 18.06 16.05 8.98
CA ALA A 219 19.39 15.48 8.83
C ALA A 219 19.40 14.07 8.23
N LEU A 220 18.40 13.23 8.55
CA LEU A 220 18.26 11.93 7.88
C LEU A 220 17.92 12.06 6.39
N LEU A 221 17.10 13.04 5.99
CA LEU A 221 16.86 13.27 4.57
C LEU A 221 18.10 13.81 3.87
N ASP A 222 18.82 14.73 4.51
CA ASP A 222 20.07 15.29 3.98
C ASP A 222 21.14 14.21 3.79
N TYR A 223 21.24 13.25 4.72
CA TYR A 223 22.09 12.07 4.56
C TYR A 223 21.74 11.26 3.31
N LEU A 224 20.45 11.02 3.06
CA LEU A 224 20.04 10.23 1.89
C LEU A 224 20.35 10.94 0.56
N VAL A 225 20.32 12.27 0.53
CA VAL A 225 20.62 13.04 -0.69
C VAL A 225 22.10 12.91 -1.06
N GLY A 226 22.36 12.53 -2.30
CA GLY A 226 23.69 12.22 -2.83
C GLY A 226 24.12 10.77 -2.65
N ASN A 227 23.35 9.97 -1.91
CA ASN A 227 23.63 8.55 -1.71
C ASN A 227 22.77 7.65 -2.64
N PRO A 228 23.23 6.41 -2.93
CA PRO A 228 22.44 5.43 -3.65
C PRO A 228 21.11 5.16 -2.94
N VAL A 229 20.06 4.78 -3.68
CA VAL A 229 18.73 4.52 -3.09
C VAL A 229 18.78 3.47 -1.96
N GLY A 230 19.73 2.53 -2.00
CA GLY A 230 19.95 1.55 -0.92
C GLY A 230 20.33 2.15 0.44
N ALA A 231 20.77 3.41 0.52
CA ALA A 231 21.09 4.08 1.79
C ALA A 231 19.88 4.21 2.73
N ILE A 232 18.64 4.02 2.23
CA ILE A 232 17.46 3.97 3.09
C ILE A 232 17.55 2.88 4.17
N PHE A 233 18.32 1.80 3.93
CA PHE A 233 18.51 0.74 4.92
C PHE A 233 19.40 1.16 6.10
N ASP A 234 20.16 2.26 5.98
CA ASP A 234 20.96 2.81 7.10
C ASP A 234 20.03 3.48 8.14
N LEU A 235 18.77 3.76 7.78
CA LEU A 235 17.77 4.30 8.69
C LEU A 235 17.30 3.31 9.77
N TYR A 236 17.73 2.04 9.71
CA TYR A 236 17.56 1.10 10.83
C TYR A 236 18.48 1.43 12.01
N THR A 237 19.61 2.11 11.75
CA THR A 237 20.57 2.57 12.75
C THR A 237 20.77 4.09 12.67
N PRO A 238 19.70 4.90 12.88
CA PRO A 238 19.75 6.35 12.65
C PRO A 238 20.76 7.08 13.56
N GLY A 239 21.10 6.51 14.72
CA GLY A 239 22.17 7.03 15.57
C GLY A 239 23.57 6.92 14.95
N GLU A 240 23.82 5.92 14.10
CA GLU A 240 25.09 5.79 13.36
C GLU A 240 25.18 6.81 12.22
N VAL A 241 24.04 7.13 11.61
CA VAL A 241 23.92 8.16 10.56
C VAL A 241 24.12 9.57 11.14
N LEU A 242 23.43 9.88 12.24
CA LEU A 242 23.41 11.23 12.82
C LEU A 242 24.57 11.51 13.78
N GLY A 243 25.16 10.47 14.37
CA GLY A 243 26.07 10.63 15.50
C GLY A 243 25.39 11.31 16.70
N THR A 244 26.18 11.96 17.56
CA THR A 244 25.67 12.64 18.78
C THR A 244 25.40 14.13 18.58
N GLU A 245 25.69 14.69 17.40
CA GLU A 245 25.53 16.12 17.11
C GLU A 245 24.06 16.56 17.16
N PHE A 246 23.14 15.66 16.82
CA PHE A 246 21.71 15.93 16.77
C PHE A 246 20.95 15.48 18.03
N ASP A 247 21.66 15.02 19.07
CA ASP A 247 21.01 14.63 20.33
C ASP A 247 20.39 15.86 21.00
N VAL A 248 19.17 15.71 21.50
CA VAL A 248 18.50 16.70 22.36
C VAL A 248 18.17 16.10 23.71
N ASP A 249 17.96 16.94 24.73
CA ASP A 249 17.62 16.47 26.07
C ASP A 249 16.40 15.53 26.02
N GLY A 250 16.62 14.26 26.37
CA GLY A 250 15.60 13.21 26.37
C GLY A 250 15.33 12.54 25.03
N ALA A 251 16.02 12.89 23.93
CA ALA A 251 15.92 12.18 22.65
C ALA A 251 17.26 12.16 21.90
N THR A 252 17.78 10.97 21.67
CA THR A 252 19.01 10.74 20.89
C THR A 252 18.71 10.55 19.41
N GLY A 253 19.73 10.57 18.55
CA GLY A 253 19.62 10.15 17.14
C GLY A 253 19.02 8.74 16.96
N ALA A 254 19.19 7.85 17.95
CA ALA A 254 18.56 6.53 17.99
C ALA A 254 17.04 6.56 18.32
N THR A 255 16.54 7.69 18.80
CA THR A 255 15.11 7.94 19.07
C THR A 255 14.38 8.41 17.80
N VAL A 256 15.13 8.80 16.77
CA VAL A 256 14.58 9.15 15.47
C VAL A 256 13.94 7.93 14.87
N ARG A 257 12.73 8.12 14.36
CA ARG A 257 11.91 7.03 13.84
C ARG A 257 12.32 6.67 12.42
N GLY A 258 13.61 6.38 12.24
CA GLY A 258 14.22 6.01 10.96
C GLY A 258 13.43 4.92 10.26
N ASN A 259 12.96 3.92 11.01
CA ASN A 259 12.09 2.85 10.50
C ASN A 259 10.79 3.33 9.85
N LYS A 260 10.18 4.43 10.34
CA LYS A 260 8.98 5.02 9.72
C LYS A 260 9.33 5.71 8.40
N ILE A 261 10.48 6.38 8.35
CA ILE A 261 10.98 7.02 7.13
C ILE A 261 11.33 5.93 6.11
N HIS A 262 12.13 4.93 6.49
CA HIS A 262 12.45 3.76 5.67
C HIS A 262 11.21 3.12 5.06
N SER A 263 10.19 2.84 5.88
CA SER A 263 8.93 2.24 5.41
C SER A 263 8.18 3.14 4.42
N ALA A 264 8.20 4.45 4.59
CA ALA A 264 7.62 5.40 3.63
C ALA A 264 8.40 5.45 2.30
N PHE A 265 9.73 5.30 2.32
CA PHE A 265 10.53 5.15 1.10
C PHE A 265 10.25 3.82 0.39
N ARG A 266 10.15 2.72 1.13
CA ARG A 266 9.78 1.39 0.60
C ARG A 266 8.40 1.41 -0.06
N ASP A 267 7.41 2.02 0.59
CA ASP A 267 6.08 2.25 0.01
C ASP A 267 6.15 3.02 -1.30
N ALA A 268 6.96 4.09 -1.36
CA ALA A 268 7.14 4.86 -2.58
C ALA A 268 7.76 4.03 -3.71
N ILE A 269 8.81 3.26 -3.41
CA ILE A 269 9.51 2.41 -4.39
C ILE A 269 8.57 1.33 -4.92
N ASN A 270 7.82 0.66 -4.04
CA ASN A 270 6.87 -0.37 -4.44
C ASN A 270 5.80 0.18 -5.38
N ARG A 271 5.29 1.40 -5.14
CA ARG A 271 4.30 2.06 -5.99
C ARG A 271 4.84 2.51 -7.35
N GLY A 272 6.16 2.45 -7.56
CA GLY A 272 6.81 2.89 -8.79
C GLY A 272 6.92 4.41 -8.91
N ILE A 273 7.38 4.85 -10.09
CA ILE A 273 7.65 6.26 -10.37
C ILE A 273 6.33 7.04 -10.29
N TYR A 274 6.27 8.06 -9.43
CA TYR A 274 5.13 8.97 -9.36
C TYR A 274 5.12 9.96 -10.54
N SER A 275 6.29 10.41 -11.00
CA SER A 275 6.42 11.25 -12.20
C SER A 275 7.80 11.03 -12.81
N SER A 276 7.87 10.71 -14.10
CA SER A 276 9.15 10.42 -14.77
C SER A 276 10.00 11.68 -14.97
N ALA A 277 11.32 11.49 -14.93
CA ALA A 277 12.27 12.53 -15.33
C ALA A 277 12.69 12.40 -16.81
N ASN A 278 12.88 11.17 -17.31
CA ASN A 278 13.41 10.88 -18.64
C ASN A 278 12.72 9.65 -19.27
N GLY A 279 11.39 9.69 -19.42
CA GLY A 279 10.63 8.50 -19.82
C GLY A 279 10.61 7.43 -18.72
N PHE A 280 10.02 6.27 -19.02
CA PHE A 280 9.90 5.16 -18.07
C PHE A 280 9.77 3.83 -18.80
N GLU A 281 10.23 2.76 -18.17
CA GLU A 281 9.99 1.39 -18.58
C GLU A 281 8.60 0.94 -18.14
N ARG A 282 7.89 0.26 -19.05
CA ARG A 282 6.53 -0.25 -18.83
C ARG A 282 6.52 -1.70 -18.36
N LEU A 283 7.33 -2.00 -17.34
CA LEU A 283 7.43 -3.34 -16.80
C LEU A 283 6.45 -3.51 -15.64
N LEU A 284 5.58 -4.49 -15.74
CA LEU A 284 4.75 -4.97 -14.64
C LEU A 284 4.80 -6.49 -14.61
N PRO A 285 4.81 -7.12 -13.42
CA PRO A 285 4.62 -8.55 -13.32
C PRO A 285 3.23 -8.95 -13.85
N VAL A 286 3.08 -10.22 -14.21
CA VAL A 286 1.75 -10.75 -14.52
C VAL A 286 0.94 -10.77 -13.23
N HIS A 287 -0.26 -10.19 -13.28
CA HIS A 287 -1.19 -10.19 -12.16
C HIS A 287 -2.24 -11.28 -12.35
N ALA A 288 -2.61 -11.94 -11.26
CA ALA A 288 -3.71 -12.90 -11.25
C ALA A 288 -5.04 -12.20 -11.56
N ASP A 289 -5.98 -12.97 -12.11
CA ASP A 289 -7.35 -12.52 -12.27
C ASP A 289 -7.98 -12.24 -10.89
N GLY A 290 -8.72 -11.14 -10.81
CA GLY A 290 -9.43 -10.80 -9.61
C GLY A 290 -9.67 -9.32 -9.44
N ARG A 291 -10.29 -8.98 -8.33
CA ARG A 291 -10.54 -7.61 -7.91
C ARG A 291 -9.36 -7.11 -7.09
N PHE A 292 -9.00 -5.85 -7.26
CA PHE A 292 -7.91 -5.19 -6.55
C PHE A 292 -8.44 -3.92 -5.90
N ARG A 293 -7.77 -3.49 -4.82
CA ARG A 293 -8.05 -2.23 -4.13
C ARG A 293 -6.76 -1.59 -3.70
N GLY A 294 -6.63 -0.30 -3.98
CA GLY A 294 -5.47 0.48 -3.57
C GLY A 294 -5.83 1.93 -3.29
N GLU A 295 -4.86 2.64 -2.74
CA GLU A 295 -5.04 4.00 -2.25
C GLU A 295 -3.85 4.88 -2.58
N PHE A 296 -4.06 6.19 -2.62
CA PHE A 296 -2.99 7.18 -2.60
C PHE A 296 -3.29 8.25 -1.55
N GLY A 297 -2.41 8.34 -0.56
CA GLY A 297 -2.42 9.37 0.47
C GLY A 297 -1.38 10.45 0.21
N ASP A 298 -1.74 11.71 0.47
CA ASP A 298 -0.82 12.84 0.42
C ASP A 298 -1.30 13.94 1.36
N GLY A 299 -0.38 14.55 2.12
CA GLY A 299 -0.68 15.65 3.03
C GLY A 299 -1.58 15.27 4.22
N GLY A 300 -1.48 14.05 4.73
CA GLY A 300 -2.17 13.59 5.95
C GLY A 300 -3.48 12.85 5.74
N TYR A 301 -4.00 12.80 4.51
CA TYR A 301 -5.29 12.17 4.20
C TYR A 301 -5.19 11.26 2.98
N GLN A 302 -6.09 10.28 2.88
CA GLN A 302 -6.31 9.56 1.63
C GLN A 302 -6.88 10.55 0.61
N GLN A 303 -6.29 10.63 -0.58
CA GLN A 303 -6.79 11.50 -1.65
C GLN A 303 -7.47 10.68 -2.76
N VAL A 304 -6.95 9.49 -3.05
CA VAL A 304 -7.53 8.58 -4.03
C VAL A 304 -7.69 7.21 -3.40
N GLY A 305 -8.83 6.58 -3.62
CA GLY A 305 -9.06 5.17 -3.37
C GLY A 305 -9.68 4.57 -4.61
N VAL A 306 -9.18 3.41 -5.03
CA VAL A 306 -9.64 2.72 -6.25
C VAL A 306 -10.08 1.29 -5.95
N GLN A 307 -10.97 0.79 -6.79
CA GLN A 307 -11.23 -0.64 -6.94
C GLN A 307 -11.32 -0.94 -8.43
N PHE A 308 -10.65 -1.99 -8.88
CA PHE A 308 -10.65 -2.40 -10.28
C PHE A 308 -10.54 -3.92 -10.39
N THR A 309 -10.85 -4.47 -11.55
CA THR A 309 -10.73 -5.91 -11.82
C THR A 309 -9.71 -6.11 -12.92
N ILE A 310 -8.84 -7.11 -12.77
CA ILE A 310 -8.01 -7.62 -13.85
C ILE A 310 -8.55 -8.98 -14.28
N LYS A 311 -8.65 -9.20 -15.58
CA LYS A 311 -9.03 -10.47 -16.19
C LYS A 311 -8.19 -10.70 -17.43
N ASP A 312 -7.57 -11.88 -17.56
CA ASP A 312 -6.74 -12.23 -18.72
C ASP A 312 -5.66 -11.18 -19.03
N GLY A 313 -5.10 -10.54 -17.98
CA GLY A 313 -4.06 -9.50 -18.10
C GLY A 313 -4.55 -8.14 -18.61
N VAL A 314 -5.87 -7.90 -18.67
CA VAL A 314 -6.47 -6.60 -19.04
C VAL A 314 -7.33 -6.04 -17.91
N PHE A 315 -7.56 -4.72 -17.90
CA PHE A 315 -8.54 -4.12 -17.00
C PHE A 315 -9.97 -4.50 -17.43
N ASP A 316 -10.72 -5.12 -16.51
CA ASP A 316 -12.13 -5.52 -16.66
C ASP A 316 -13.02 -4.61 -15.79
N GLY A 317 -12.84 -3.30 -16.00
CA GLY A 317 -13.54 -2.22 -15.29
C GLY A 317 -12.89 -1.77 -13.96
N GLY A 318 -13.33 -0.61 -13.49
CA GLY A 318 -12.87 -0.02 -12.24
C GLY A 318 -13.64 1.23 -11.85
N ASN A 319 -13.47 1.65 -10.59
CA ASN A 319 -14.07 2.86 -10.07
C ASN A 319 -13.29 3.46 -8.91
N TYR A 320 -13.62 4.71 -8.60
CA TYR A 320 -13.13 5.39 -7.41
C TYR A 320 -13.96 5.01 -6.18
N ARG A 321 -13.26 4.58 -5.14
CA ARG A 321 -13.75 4.32 -3.78
C ARG A 321 -13.57 5.54 -2.87
N HIS A 322 -12.73 6.48 -3.27
CA HIS A 322 -12.52 7.77 -2.63
C HIS A 322 -11.85 8.71 -3.63
N LEU A 323 -12.28 9.97 -3.69
CA LEU A 323 -11.65 10.99 -4.54
C LEU A 323 -11.78 12.34 -3.84
N PHE A 324 -10.78 12.70 -3.05
CA PHE A 324 -10.82 13.85 -2.17
C PHE A 324 -9.56 14.70 -2.33
N TYR A 325 -9.73 16.00 -2.41
CA TYR A 325 -8.60 16.91 -2.50
C TYR A 325 -8.96 18.29 -1.98
N ARG A 326 -8.09 18.85 -1.13
CA ARG A 326 -8.23 20.21 -0.57
C ARG A 326 -9.61 20.49 0.05
N GLY A 327 -10.20 19.51 0.73
CA GLY A 327 -11.50 19.69 1.39
C GLY A 327 -12.72 19.36 0.51
N ALA A 328 -12.53 19.10 -0.78
CA ALA A 328 -13.61 18.73 -1.69
C ALA A 328 -13.66 17.21 -1.91
N ASP A 329 -14.83 16.61 -1.71
CA ASP A 329 -15.13 15.25 -2.16
C ASP A 329 -15.66 15.32 -3.59
N TYR A 330 -14.85 14.89 -4.55
CA TYR A 330 -15.20 14.86 -5.96
C TYR A 330 -16.19 13.76 -6.31
N ARG A 331 -16.57 12.87 -5.38
CA ARG A 331 -17.60 11.84 -5.61
C ARG A 331 -18.99 12.26 -5.13
N GLY A 332 -19.07 13.34 -4.37
CA GLY A 332 -20.35 13.88 -3.91
C GLY A 332 -21.16 14.49 -5.04
N ASP A 333 -22.46 14.64 -4.80
CA ASP A 333 -23.32 15.48 -5.62
C ASP A 333 -22.86 16.94 -5.48
N THR A 334 -22.82 17.65 -6.60
CA THR A 334 -22.35 19.03 -6.67
C THR A 334 -23.02 19.73 -7.84
N ASP A 335 -23.34 21.01 -7.66
CA ASP A 335 -23.76 21.91 -8.75
C ASP A 335 -22.56 22.73 -9.29
N ASP A 336 -21.36 22.51 -8.75
CA ASP A 336 -20.13 23.16 -9.20
C ASP A 336 -19.58 22.42 -10.45
N GLU A 337 -19.77 23.05 -11.61
CA GLU A 337 -19.32 22.54 -12.91
C GLU A 337 -17.81 22.24 -12.94
N TRP A 338 -16.99 22.96 -12.15
CA TRP A 338 -15.56 22.68 -12.08
C TRP A 338 -15.28 21.39 -11.31
N ILE A 339 -15.97 21.15 -10.18
CA ILE A 339 -15.86 19.90 -9.42
C ILE A 339 -16.36 18.72 -10.26
N GLU A 340 -17.48 18.89 -10.96
CA GLU A 340 -18.00 17.88 -11.90
C GLU A 340 -17.02 17.60 -13.05
N GLY A 341 -16.42 18.64 -13.64
CA GLY A 341 -15.41 18.49 -14.69
C GLY A 341 -14.20 17.68 -14.24
N ILE A 342 -13.63 18.02 -13.08
CA ILE A 342 -12.52 17.27 -12.49
C ILE A 342 -12.91 15.82 -12.20
N ARG A 343 -14.12 15.58 -11.65
CA ARG A 343 -14.66 14.24 -11.44
C ARG A 343 -14.68 13.47 -12.76
N ASN A 344 -15.27 14.04 -13.81
CA ASN A 344 -15.40 13.38 -15.11
C ASN A 344 -14.04 13.03 -15.73
N GLN A 345 -13.04 13.91 -15.62
CA GLN A 345 -11.67 13.61 -16.04
C GLN A 345 -11.06 12.41 -15.30
N TYR A 346 -11.30 12.27 -13.99
CA TYR A 346 -10.85 11.11 -13.23
C TYR A 346 -11.56 9.83 -13.68
N TYR A 347 -12.88 9.85 -13.86
CA TYR A 347 -13.64 8.66 -14.31
C TYR A 347 -13.22 8.22 -15.71
N ALA A 348 -12.94 9.17 -16.61
CA ALA A 348 -12.43 8.89 -17.95
C ALA A 348 -11.09 8.10 -17.94
N LEU A 349 -10.30 8.17 -16.87
CA LEU A 349 -9.10 7.33 -16.74
C LEU A 349 -9.44 5.84 -16.66
N PHE A 350 -10.51 5.45 -15.95
CA PHE A 350 -10.92 4.05 -15.90
C PHE A 350 -11.55 3.61 -17.22
N ASP A 351 -12.36 4.46 -17.85
CA ASP A 351 -12.92 4.20 -19.18
C ASP A 351 -11.81 4.01 -20.22
N TYR A 352 -10.73 4.79 -20.12
CA TYR A 352 -9.56 4.62 -20.97
C TYR A 352 -8.86 3.28 -20.74
N LEU A 353 -8.68 2.87 -19.48
CA LEU A 353 -7.97 1.64 -19.12
C LEU A 353 -8.77 0.37 -19.45
N GLU A 354 -10.09 0.42 -19.43
CA GLU A 354 -10.96 -0.74 -19.65
C GLU A 354 -10.67 -1.44 -21.01
N GLY A 355 -10.51 -2.76 -20.96
CA GLY A 355 -10.15 -3.60 -22.11
C GLY A 355 -8.68 -3.50 -22.55
N ARG A 356 -7.87 -2.62 -21.93
CA ARG A 356 -6.44 -2.49 -22.24
C ARG A 356 -5.59 -3.38 -21.33
N PRO A 357 -4.39 -3.81 -21.79
CA PRO A 357 -3.45 -4.52 -20.93
C PRO A 357 -3.08 -3.68 -19.71
N VAL A 358 -2.75 -4.33 -18.58
CA VAL A 358 -2.40 -3.61 -17.33
C VAL A 358 -1.28 -2.58 -17.53
N SER A 359 -0.35 -2.83 -18.46
CA SER A 359 0.71 -1.87 -18.84
C SER A 359 0.23 -0.52 -19.39
N ALA A 360 -1.04 -0.40 -19.84
CA ALA A 360 -1.65 0.87 -20.21
C ALA A 360 -1.78 1.84 -19.03
N LEU A 361 -1.65 1.34 -17.79
CA LEU A 361 -1.55 2.16 -16.59
C LEU A 361 -0.47 3.25 -16.72
N TYR A 362 0.64 2.96 -17.38
CA TYR A 362 1.72 3.93 -17.56
C TYR A 362 1.36 5.09 -18.49
N ASP A 363 0.31 4.99 -19.30
CA ASP A 363 -0.21 6.11 -20.09
C ASP A 363 -0.71 7.26 -19.18
N LEU A 364 -1.02 6.96 -17.92
CA LEU A 364 -1.47 7.95 -16.94
C LEU A 364 -0.37 8.93 -16.50
N HIS A 365 0.89 8.72 -16.91
CA HIS A 365 1.93 9.75 -16.80
C HIS A 365 1.76 10.88 -17.82
N ASN A 366 1.06 10.63 -18.93
CA ASN A 366 0.75 11.59 -19.98
C ASN A 366 -0.76 11.61 -20.25
N PRO A 367 -1.59 11.99 -19.26
CA PRO A 367 -3.04 11.85 -19.34
C PRO A 367 -3.70 12.65 -20.48
N GLY A 368 -3.06 13.74 -20.93
CA GLY A 368 -3.55 14.51 -22.08
C GLY A 368 -3.49 13.73 -23.41
N GLU A 369 -2.46 12.89 -23.60
CA GLU A 369 -2.37 12.02 -24.78
C GLU A 369 -3.36 10.84 -24.69
N ALA A 370 -3.63 10.36 -23.47
CA ALA A 370 -4.55 9.26 -23.21
C ALA A 370 -6.02 9.67 -23.43
N LEU A 371 -6.43 10.81 -22.86
CA LEU A 371 -7.83 11.23 -22.82
C LEU A 371 -8.22 12.24 -23.90
N GLY A 372 -7.24 12.89 -24.55
CA GLY A 372 -7.52 14.02 -25.44
C GLY A 372 -8.14 15.22 -24.70
N THR A 373 -8.85 16.08 -25.43
CA THR A 373 -9.46 17.32 -24.87
C THR A 373 -10.97 17.19 -24.60
N GLU A 374 -11.55 16.01 -24.78
CA GLU A 374 -13.00 15.78 -24.65
C GLU A 374 -13.52 16.09 -23.23
N TYR A 375 -12.68 15.87 -22.23
CA TYR A 375 -13.01 16.04 -20.82
C TYR A 375 -12.47 17.35 -20.23
N ASP A 376 -11.95 18.26 -21.06
CA ASP A 376 -11.44 19.55 -20.59
C ASP A 376 -12.60 20.44 -20.11
N VAL A 377 -12.38 21.13 -18.99
CA VAL A 377 -13.29 22.16 -18.47
C VAL A 377 -12.54 23.47 -18.27
N ASP A 378 -13.25 24.59 -18.11
CA ASP A 378 -12.61 25.89 -17.92
C ASP A 378 -11.66 25.84 -16.70
N GLY A 379 -10.40 26.22 -16.93
CA GLY A 379 -9.34 26.18 -15.92
C GLY A 379 -8.78 24.79 -15.55
N ALA A 380 -9.23 23.69 -16.17
CA ALA A 380 -8.64 22.36 -15.95
C ALA A 380 -8.69 21.47 -17.20
N THR A 381 -7.52 21.05 -17.67
CA THR A 381 -7.40 20.14 -18.82
C THR A 381 -6.93 18.76 -18.40
N SER A 382 -7.22 17.75 -19.22
CA SER A 382 -6.70 16.39 -19.08
C SER A 382 -5.18 16.34 -18.96
N ALA A 383 -4.46 17.26 -19.61
CA ALA A 383 -3.00 17.39 -19.48
C ALA A 383 -2.54 17.83 -18.07
N THR A 384 -3.41 18.51 -17.32
CA THR A 384 -3.17 18.93 -15.93
C THR A 384 -3.81 18.00 -14.90
N LEU A 385 -4.51 16.96 -15.37
CA LEU A 385 -5.11 15.95 -14.52
C LEU A 385 -4.03 15.31 -13.66
N ARG A 386 -4.32 15.15 -12.37
CA ARG A 386 -3.40 14.54 -11.40
C ARG A 386 -3.47 13.01 -11.49
N ALA A 387 -3.37 12.48 -12.71
CA ALA A 387 -3.49 11.07 -13.05
C ALA A 387 -2.41 10.22 -12.37
N ASN A 388 -1.23 10.80 -12.07
CA ASN A 388 -0.20 10.16 -11.25
C ASN A 388 -0.69 9.69 -9.85
N LYS A 389 -1.73 10.34 -9.29
CA LYS A 389 -2.35 9.87 -8.05
C LYS A 389 -3.17 8.60 -8.26
N ALA A 390 -3.91 8.52 -9.38
CA ALA A 390 -4.66 7.33 -9.75
C ALA A 390 -3.70 6.19 -10.13
N PHE A 391 -2.64 6.48 -10.89
CA PHE A 391 -1.53 5.57 -11.17
C PHE A 391 -1.00 4.95 -9.87
N SER A 392 -0.59 5.77 -8.91
CA SER A 392 -0.03 5.30 -7.65
C SER A 392 -1.02 4.49 -6.81
N ALA A 393 -2.31 4.86 -6.82
CA ALA A 393 -3.35 4.09 -6.14
C ALA A 393 -3.61 2.73 -6.80
N ILE A 394 -3.54 2.64 -8.12
CA ILE A 394 -3.66 1.36 -8.84
C ILE A 394 -2.44 0.48 -8.58
N MET A 395 -1.23 1.04 -8.64
CA MET A 395 0.02 0.32 -8.32
C MET A 395 0.01 -0.21 -6.88
N ASP A 396 -0.45 0.59 -5.92
CA ASP A 396 -0.66 0.14 -4.54
C ASP A 396 -1.60 -1.08 -4.47
N GLY A 397 -2.71 -1.05 -5.21
CA GLY A 397 -3.63 -2.19 -5.28
C GLY A 397 -3.02 -3.43 -5.92
N LEU A 398 -2.31 -3.27 -7.05
CA LEU A 398 -1.60 -4.36 -7.73
C LEU A 398 -0.57 -5.03 -6.83
N ASN A 399 0.20 -4.25 -6.07
CA ASN A 399 1.22 -4.75 -5.16
C ASN A 399 0.63 -5.54 -3.99
N ARG A 400 -0.58 -5.18 -3.53
CA ARG A 400 -1.25 -5.85 -2.40
C ARG A 400 -1.98 -7.14 -2.81
N GLY A 401 -2.06 -7.44 -4.10
CA GLY A 401 -2.74 -8.63 -4.61
C GLY A 401 -4.27 -8.50 -4.62
N THR A 402 -4.94 -9.63 -4.86
CA THR A 402 -6.40 -9.68 -5.01
C THR A 402 -7.11 -9.42 -3.68
N TYR A 403 -8.29 -8.78 -3.77
CA TYR A 403 -9.14 -8.30 -2.69
C TYR A 403 -10.53 -8.92 -2.69
#